data_AF-A0A536B5A0-F1
#
_entry.id   AF-A0A536B5A0-F1
#
_cell.length_a   1.000
_cell.length_b   1.000
_cell.length_c   1.000
_cell.angle_alpha   90.00
_cell.angle_beta   90.00
_cell.angle_gamma   90.00
#
_symmetry.space_group_name_H-M   'P 1'
#
loop_
_entity.id
_entity.type
_entity.pdbx_description
1 polymer ?
#
loop_
_entity_poly.entity_id
_entity_poly.type
_entity_poly.pdbx_seq_one_letter_code
_entity_poly.pdbx_strand_id
1 'polypeptide(L)'
;MINERTPAQLDEPDVRTVPYDLIKEIAIAMVVSLVVIIGFALFLSSPDVPSVTIQSWSAADPADFVTTANDELAGASTTANYGPPYNNGTESVQSIGPISPQSWAGVHANVDQPHDFVINPLKQAAGNDSQLTTAIGAYEAASAEQQGKWHDAYAKALQDAKVSNGQVTVASGDYGPVPEMMSRLLQLAQTGALDGLLLSSNHFYQTDYTKPLLFMNDGGYLAGLAQDQHLTGTQWGMMNETGLYPGQTWLWLYTLWYQVPPFNGVSNADLLVVLMMVILTLLLMLVPLIPGLRDIPRWIPIYRVIWRGYYASRSRKP
;
A
#
# COMPACT_ATOMS: atom_id res chain seq x y z
N MET A 1 42.29 27.94 -34.04
CA MET A 1 43.40 28.34 -33.16
C MET A 1 43.36 27.43 -31.95
N ILE A 2 44.23 26.42 -31.94
CA ILE A 2 44.43 25.54 -30.79
C ILE A 2 45.40 26.29 -29.90
N ASN A 3 44.99 26.70 -28.70
CA ASN A 3 45.88 27.39 -27.76
C ASN A 3 47.02 26.44 -27.41
N GLU A 4 48.25 26.85 -27.71
CA GLU A 4 49.45 26.17 -27.24
C GLU A 4 49.46 26.19 -25.70
N ARG A 5 49.67 25.02 -25.09
CA ARG A 5 49.75 24.87 -23.64
C ARG A 5 50.94 25.64 -23.11
N THR A 6 50.75 26.39 -22.02
CA THR A 6 51.86 27.11 -21.35
C THR A 6 52.81 26.12 -20.66
N PRO A 7 54.09 26.48 -20.45
CA PRO A 7 55.09 25.58 -19.85
C PRO A 7 54.68 25.00 -18.49
N ALA A 8 53.85 25.70 -17.72
CA ALA A 8 53.30 25.23 -16.45
C ALA A 8 52.26 24.08 -16.59
N GLN A 9 51.66 23.89 -17.76
CA GLN A 9 50.75 22.77 -18.06
C GLN A 9 51.48 21.53 -18.58
N LEU A 10 52.80 21.61 -18.82
CA LEU A 10 53.64 20.49 -19.26
C LEU A 10 54.21 19.69 -18.07
N ASP A 11 54.15 20.23 -16.85
CA ASP A 11 54.63 19.61 -15.61
C ASP A 11 53.52 18.92 -14.79
N GLU A 12 52.28 18.86 -15.30
CA GLU A 12 51.30 17.95 -14.71
C GLU A 12 51.78 16.52 -14.96
N PRO A 13 51.87 15.66 -13.91
CA PRO A 13 52.27 14.28 -14.10
C PRO A 13 51.31 13.66 -15.12
N ASP A 14 51.85 13.32 -16.28
CA ASP A 14 51.10 12.71 -17.39
C ASP A 14 50.23 11.60 -16.80
N VAL A 15 48.91 11.75 -16.95
CA VAL A 15 47.96 10.80 -16.38
C VAL A 15 48.29 9.47 -17.02
N ARG A 16 48.83 8.52 -16.24
CA ARG A 16 49.29 7.23 -16.76
C ARG A 16 48.13 6.55 -17.50
N THR A 17 48.15 6.62 -18.82
CA THR A 17 47.16 5.96 -19.66
C THR A 17 47.62 4.53 -19.91
N VAL A 18 46.68 3.60 -19.84
CA VAL A 18 46.86 2.23 -20.30
C VAL A 18 46.09 2.08 -21.61
N PRO A 19 46.60 1.28 -22.58
CA PRO A 19 45.84 1.00 -23.79
C PRO A 19 44.51 0.34 -23.39
N TYR A 20 43.40 1.03 -23.70
CA TYR A 20 42.06 0.64 -23.32
C TYR A 20 41.27 0.29 -24.59
N ASP A 21 40.95 -1.00 -24.73
CA ASP A 21 40.09 -1.47 -25.82
C ASP A 21 38.64 -1.42 -25.39
N LEU A 22 37.99 -0.32 -25.75
CA LEU A 22 36.59 -0.06 -25.40
C LEU A 22 35.66 -1.18 -25.89
N ILE A 23 35.92 -1.78 -27.05
CA ILE A 23 35.03 -2.82 -27.61
C ILE A 23 35.16 -4.10 -26.80
N LYS A 24 36.38 -4.50 -26.45
CA LYS A 24 36.63 -5.66 -25.61
C LYS A 24 36.00 -5.49 -24.22
N GLU A 25 36.18 -4.35 -23.58
CA GLU A 25 35.67 -4.10 -22.23
C GLU A 25 34.14 -4.02 -22.20
N ILE A 26 33.52 -3.40 -23.22
CA ILE A 26 32.05 -3.44 -23.36
C ILE A 26 31.57 -4.87 -23.58
N ALA A 27 32.22 -5.66 -24.43
CA ALA A 27 31.81 -7.04 -24.68
C ALA A 27 31.88 -7.90 -23.40
N ILE A 28 32.96 -7.78 -22.64
CA ILE A 28 33.12 -8.49 -21.36
C ILE A 28 32.06 -8.01 -20.36
N ALA A 29 31.88 -6.69 -20.21
CA ALA A 29 30.89 -6.13 -19.31
C ALA A 29 29.48 -6.64 -19.65
N MET A 30 29.09 -6.63 -20.93
CA MET A 30 27.79 -7.11 -21.38
C MET A 30 27.57 -8.60 -21.08
N VAL A 31 28.58 -9.45 -21.33
CA VAL A 31 28.47 -10.89 -21.05
C VAL A 31 28.39 -11.14 -19.55
N VAL A 32 29.23 -10.49 -18.75
CA VAL A 32 29.21 -10.63 -17.29
C VAL A 32 27.88 -10.12 -16.73
N SER A 33 27.40 -8.96 -17.16
CA SER A 33 26.11 -8.43 -16.77
C SER A 33 24.97 -9.36 -17.17
N LEU A 34 24.99 -9.94 -18.37
CA LEU A 34 23.97 -10.90 -18.80
C LEU A 34 23.94 -12.15 -17.91
N VAL A 35 25.11 -12.73 -17.61
CA VAL A 35 25.21 -13.89 -16.71
C VAL A 35 24.69 -13.55 -15.32
N VAL A 36 25.04 -12.39 -14.78
CA VAL A 36 24.57 -11.92 -13.47
C VAL A 36 23.05 -11.69 -13.48
N ILE A 37 22.51 -11.06 -14.53
CA ILE A 37 21.06 -10.82 -14.68
C ILE A 37 20.31 -12.15 -14.76
N ILE A 38 20.77 -13.11 -15.56
CA ILE A 38 20.15 -14.44 -15.64
C ILE A 38 20.24 -15.15 -14.29
N GLY A 39 21.38 -15.06 -13.60
CA GLY A 39 21.53 -15.59 -12.24
C GLY A 39 20.50 -15.00 -11.28
N PHE A 40 20.36 -13.68 -11.22
CA PHE A 40 19.36 -13.04 -10.38
C PHE A 40 17.93 -13.35 -10.81
N ALA A 41 17.64 -13.41 -12.11
CA ALA A 41 16.31 -13.80 -12.58
C ALA A 41 15.95 -15.24 -12.20
N LEU A 42 16.89 -16.18 -12.17
CA LEU A 42 16.62 -17.57 -11.82
C LEU A 42 16.49 -17.80 -10.31
N PHE A 43 17.25 -17.08 -9.49
CA PHE A 43 17.33 -17.31 -8.04
C PHE A 43 16.58 -16.28 -7.20
N LEU A 44 16.32 -15.10 -7.74
CA LEU A 44 15.71 -13.96 -7.08
C LEU A 44 14.61 -13.33 -7.97
N SER A 45 13.83 -14.11 -8.72
CA SER A 45 12.65 -13.56 -9.40
C SER A 45 11.49 -13.36 -8.42
N SER A 46 10.74 -12.28 -8.59
CA SER A 46 9.41 -12.14 -8.00
C SER A 46 8.42 -13.03 -8.77
N PRO A 47 7.50 -13.76 -8.10
CA PRO A 47 6.42 -14.48 -8.75
C PRO A 47 5.47 -13.51 -9.47
N ASP A 48 4.92 -13.95 -10.60
CA ASP A 48 3.85 -13.23 -11.29
C ASP A 48 2.51 -13.52 -10.59
N VAL A 49 2.16 -12.69 -9.61
CA VAL A 49 0.91 -12.81 -8.85
C VAL A 49 -0.16 -11.95 -9.51
N PRO A 50 -1.30 -12.52 -9.94
CA PRO A 50 -2.36 -11.73 -10.54
C PRO A 50 -2.93 -10.74 -9.51
N SER A 51 -3.32 -9.56 -9.99
CA SER A 51 -3.94 -8.55 -9.13
C SER A 51 -5.25 -9.07 -8.54
N VAL A 52 -5.45 -8.80 -7.25
CA VAL A 52 -6.71 -9.08 -6.56
C VAL A 52 -7.79 -8.12 -7.08
N THR A 53 -8.96 -8.68 -7.35
CA THR A 53 -10.16 -7.96 -7.79
C THR A 53 -11.34 -8.32 -6.89
N ILE A 54 -12.38 -7.49 -6.89
CA ILE A 54 -13.62 -7.79 -6.18
C ILE A 54 -14.28 -9.04 -6.76
N GLN A 55 -14.14 -9.28 -8.06
CA GLN A 55 -14.51 -10.55 -8.68
C GLN A 55 -13.80 -11.74 -8.05
N SER A 56 -12.46 -11.70 -7.96
CA SER A 56 -11.69 -12.82 -7.38
C SER A 56 -12.04 -13.04 -5.91
N TRP A 57 -12.25 -11.97 -5.15
CA TRP A 57 -12.66 -12.00 -3.75
C TRP A 57 -14.04 -12.63 -3.58
N SER A 58 -15.06 -12.09 -4.26
CA SER A 58 -16.45 -12.57 -4.16
C SER A 58 -16.67 -14.00 -4.67
N ALA A 59 -15.76 -14.52 -5.49
CA ALA A 59 -15.75 -15.92 -5.91
C ALA A 59 -15.03 -16.83 -4.90
N ALA A 60 -13.93 -16.36 -4.31
CA ALA A 60 -13.11 -17.12 -3.37
C ALA A 60 -13.74 -17.19 -1.97
N ASP A 61 -14.28 -16.06 -1.48
CA ASP A 61 -14.95 -15.95 -0.19
C ASP A 61 -16.25 -15.14 -0.30
N PRO A 62 -17.34 -15.75 -0.80
CA PRO A 62 -18.63 -15.07 -0.93
C PRO A 62 -19.21 -14.60 0.42
N ALA A 63 -18.96 -15.34 1.51
CA ALA A 63 -19.50 -15.03 2.82
C ALA A 63 -18.83 -13.80 3.44
N ASP A 64 -17.50 -13.70 3.35
CA ASP A 64 -16.76 -12.50 3.71
C ASP A 64 -17.24 -11.29 2.90
N PHE A 65 -17.35 -11.43 1.58
CA PHE A 65 -17.87 -10.35 0.72
C PHE A 65 -19.25 -9.83 1.16
N VAL A 66 -20.20 -10.73 1.40
CA VAL A 66 -21.57 -10.34 1.83
C VAL A 66 -21.57 -9.72 3.23
N THR A 67 -20.69 -10.19 4.12
CA THR A 67 -20.53 -9.62 5.45
C THR A 67 -19.99 -8.20 5.38
N THR A 68 -18.91 -7.99 4.62
CA THR A 68 -18.35 -6.64 4.41
C THR A 68 -19.36 -5.72 3.74
N ALA A 69 -20.06 -6.17 2.70
CA ALA A 69 -21.06 -5.36 2.03
C ALA A 69 -22.23 -4.97 2.95
N ASN A 70 -22.63 -5.84 3.88
CA ASN A 70 -23.62 -5.51 4.91
C ASN A 70 -23.10 -4.41 5.85
N ASP A 71 -21.85 -4.52 6.29
CA ASP A 71 -21.24 -3.56 7.22
C ASP A 71 -21.01 -2.20 6.55
N GLU A 72 -20.67 -2.18 5.26
CA GLU A 72 -20.57 -0.97 4.46
C GLU A 72 -21.93 -0.30 4.25
N LEU A 73 -22.98 -1.09 3.97
CA LEU A 73 -24.35 -0.57 3.87
C LEU A 73 -24.87 -0.02 5.21
N ALA A 74 -24.44 -0.63 6.32
CA ALA A 74 -24.77 -0.19 7.68
C ALA A 74 -23.96 1.03 8.14
N GLY A 75 -22.89 1.41 7.43
CA GLY A 75 -21.93 2.42 7.89
C GLY A 75 -21.15 2.00 9.14
N ALA A 76 -20.95 0.69 9.32
CA ALA A 76 -20.27 0.09 10.47
C ALA A 76 -18.84 -0.41 10.15
N SER A 77 -18.41 -0.29 8.89
CA SER A 77 -17.09 -0.71 8.44
C SER A 77 -15.95 0.14 9.01
N THR A 78 -14.71 -0.34 8.87
CA THR A 78 -13.52 0.44 9.29
C THR A 78 -13.40 1.71 8.47
N THR A 79 -13.65 1.63 7.17
CA THR A 79 -13.67 2.80 6.28
C THR A 79 -14.77 3.78 6.67
N ALA A 80 -15.96 3.32 7.07
CA ALA A 80 -17.05 4.19 7.55
C ALA A 80 -16.66 5.06 8.75
N ASN A 81 -15.85 4.52 9.67
CA ASN A 81 -15.45 5.20 10.89
C ASN A 81 -14.03 5.81 10.84
N TYR A 82 -13.36 5.73 9.68
CA TYR A 82 -11.94 6.07 9.51
C TYR A 82 -11.60 7.53 9.87
N GLY A 83 -12.27 8.50 9.24
CA GLY A 83 -11.95 9.93 9.31
C GLY A 83 -11.34 10.50 8.02
N PRO A 84 -10.78 11.73 8.08
CA PRO A 84 -10.16 12.36 6.91
C PRO A 84 -9.03 11.49 6.32
N PRO A 85 -8.86 11.42 4.99
CA PRO A 85 -9.46 12.30 3.98
C PRO A 85 -10.83 11.84 3.46
N TYR A 86 -11.35 10.70 3.94
CA TYR A 86 -12.51 10.02 3.34
C TYR A 86 -13.84 10.48 3.92
N ASN A 87 -13.92 10.70 5.23
CA ASN A 87 -15.16 11.05 5.90
C ASN A 87 -14.90 11.76 7.24
N ASN A 88 -15.97 11.99 8.01
CA ASN A 88 -15.92 12.68 9.29
C ASN A 88 -15.79 11.73 10.51
N GLY A 89 -15.45 10.46 10.28
CA GLY A 89 -15.13 9.51 11.35
C GLY A 89 -13.91 9.93 12.18
N THR A 90 -13.68 9.24 13.28
CA THR A 90 -12.62 9.59 14.24
C THR A 90 -11.77 8.42 14.70
N GLU A 91 -12.06 7.19 14.26
CA GLU A 91 -11.41 5.98 14.82
C GLU A 91 -9.97 5.79 14.35
N SER A 92 -9.61 6.31 13.18
CA SER A 92 -8.26 6.20 12.61
C SER A 92 -7.48 7.54 12.59
N VAL A 93 -7.96 8.56 13.31
CA VAL A 93 -7.33 9.88 13.32
C VAL A 93 -6.01 9.88 14.08
N GLN A 94 -4.92 10.17 13.36
CA GLN A 94 -3.56 10.26 13.88
C GLN A 94 -3.32 11.59 14.60
N SER A 95 -3.19 11.55 15.93
CA SER A 95 -2.99 12.75 16.75
C SER A 95 -2.03 12.54 17.94
N ILE A 96 -1.29 13.59 18.32
CA ILE A 96 -0.47 13.66 19.54
C ILE A 96 -0.70 15.01 20.21
N GLY A 97 -1.42 14.99 21.34
CA GLY A 97 -1.79 16.22 22.05
C GLY A 97 -2.53 17.20 21.11
N PRO A 98 -2.04 18.43 20.92
CA PRO A 98 -2.67 19.40 20.01
C PRO A 98 -2.35 19.17 18.52
N ILE A 99 -1.43 18.24 18.18
CA ILE A 99 -0.99 18.02 16.80
C ILE A 99 -1.86 16.94 16.16
N SER A 100 -2.69 17.31 15.17
CA SER A 100 -3.51 16.38 14.39
C SER A 100 -3.50 16.75 12.89
N PRO A 101 -2.40 16.43 12.17
CA PRO A 101 -2.22 16.87 10.78
C PRO A 101 -3.30 16.34 9.85
N GLN A 102 -3.75 15.11 10.07
CA GLN A 102 -4.84 14.47 9.32
C GLN A 102 -6.15 15.26 9.46
N SER A 103 -6.52 15.66 10.68
CA SER A 103 -7.72 16.48 10.90
C SER A 103 -7.58 17.88 10.29
N TRP A 104 -6.39 18.48 10.32
CA TRP A 104 -6.17 19.81 9.73
C TRP A 104 -6.31 19.82 8.21
N ALA A 105 -5.90 18.72 7.54
CA ALA A 105 -6.08 18.55 6.11
C ALA A 105 -7.55 18.39 5.71
N GLY A 106 -8.37 17.82 6.61
CA GLY A 106 -9.81 17.67 6.40
C GLY A 106 -10.19 16.68 5.31
N VAL A 107 -11.50 16.56 5.05
CA VAL A 107 -12.06 15.64 4.05
C VAL A 107 -11.88 16.22 2.65
N HIS A 108 -11.23 15.45 1.77
CA HIS A 108 -10.97 15.86 0.38
C HIS A 108 -10.99 14.71 -0.63
N ALA A 109 -11.13 13.47 -0.17
CA ALA A 109 -11.34 12.27 -0.99
C ALA A 109 -12.62 11.58 -0.51
N ASN A 110 -13.74 12.31 -0.53
CA ASN A 110 -14.96 11.88 0.17
C ASN A 110 -15.48 10.53 -0.34
N VAL A 111 -15.79 9.63 0.60
CA VAL A 111 -16.41 8.33 0.34
C VAL A 111 -17.68 8.23 1.19
N ASP A 112 -18.82 8.03 0.54
CA ASP A 112 -20.10 7.74 1.19
C ASP A 112 -20.37 6.25 1.04
N GLN A 113 -19.92 5.45 2.00
CA GLN A 113 -19.78 3.99 1.87
C GLN A 113 -21.09 3.28 1.52
N PRO A 114 -22.22 3.53 2.23
CA PRO A 114 -23.50 2.90 1.87
C PRO A 114 -23.91 3.18 0.42
N HIS A 115 -23.68 4.40 -0.05
CA HIS A 115 -24.06 4.79 -1.40
C HIS A 115 -23.05 4.34 -2.45
N ASP A 116 -21.77 4.58 -2.22
CA ASP A 116 -20.68 4.32 -3.17
C ASP A 116 -20.44 2.84 -3.37
N PHE A 117 -20.47 2.02 -2.31
CA PHE A 117 -20.13 0.60 -2.39
C PHE A 117 -21.34 -0.30 -2.66
N VAL A 118 -22.55 0.12 -2.27
CA VAL A 118 -23.73 -0.75 -2.32
C VAL A 118 -24.89 -0.13 -3.10
N ILE A 119 -25.46 0.97 -2.64
CA ILE A 119 -26.74 1.48 -3.20
C ILE A 119 -26.59 1.95 -4.65
N ASN A 120 -25.56 2.75 -4.98
CA ASN A 120 -25.37 3.27 -6.33
C ASN A 120 -25.00 2.17 -7.34
N PRO A 121 -24.08 1.23 -7.05
CA PRO A 121 -23.85 0.09 -7.92
C PRO A 121 -25.12 -0.73 -8.18
N LEU A 122 -25.92 -1.00 -7.14
CA LEU A 122 -27.19 -1.71 -7.28
C LEU A 122 -28.20 -0.91 -8.11
N LYS A 123 -28.34 0.40 -7.91
CA LYS A 123 -29.20 1.27 -8.72
C LYS A 123 -28.80 1.28 -10.19
N GLN A 124 -27.50 1.32 -10.49
CA GLN A 124 -26.99 1.27 -11.86
C GLN A 124 -27.26 -0.08 -12.53
N ALA A 125 -27.18 -1.17 -11.78
CA ALA A 125 -27.46 -2.52 -12.27
C ALA A 125 -28.95 -2.87 -12.32
N ALA A 126 -29.82 -2.15 -11.60
CA ALA A 126 -31.23 -2.49 -11.41
C ALA A 126 -32.09 -2.41 -12.68
N GLY A 127 -31.57 -1.94 -13.82
CA GLY A 127 -32.30 -1.59 -15.06
C GLY A 127 -33.66 -2.27 -15.28
N ASN A 128 -33.69 -3.62 -15.36
CA ASN A 128 -34.93 -4.40 -15.54
C ASN A 128 -35.29 -5.30 -14.34
N ASP A 129 -34.58 -5.21 -13.22
CA ASP A 129 -34.85 -5.96 -11.99
C ASP A 129 -35.81 -5.18 -11.08
N SER A 130 -37.11 -5.44 -11.24
CA SER A 130 -38.15 -4.81 -10.43
C SER A 130 -38.09 -5.21 -8.96
N GLN A 131 -37.56 -6.39 -8.64
CA GLN A 131 -37.43 -6.87 -7.27
C GLN A 131 -36.32 -6.10 -6.56
N LEU A 132 -35.16 -5.95 -7.20
CA LEU A 132 -34.07 -5.12 -6.69
C LEU A 132 -34.49 -3.66 -6.54
N THR A 133 -35.17 -3.09 -7.53
CA THR A 133 -35.68 -1.71 -7.45
C THR A 133 -36.60 -1.52 -6.25
N THR A 134 -37.49 -2.49 -5.99
CA THR A 134 -38.39 -2.48 -4.83
C THR A 134 -37.63 -2.63 -3.52
N ALA A 135 -36.62 -3.50 -3.48
CA ALA A 135 -35.79 -3.74 -2.30
C ALA A 135 -35.01 -2.47 -1.90
N ILE A 136 -34.37 -1.81 -2.87
CA ILE A 136 -33.68 -0.52 -2.65
C ILE A 136 -34.67 0.53 -2.14
N GLY A 137 -35.83 0.67 -2.79
CA GLY A 137 -36.85 1.64 -2.36
C GLY A 137 -37.39 1.36 -0.95
N ALA A 138 -37.58 0.10 -0.58
CA ALA A 138 -38.00 -0.29 0.77
C ALA A 138 -36.91 -0.01 1.81
N TYR A 139 -35.63 -0.22 1.46
CA TYR A 139 -34.50 0.09 2.33
C TYR A 139 -34.40 1.60 2.57
N GLU A 140 -34.41 2.41 1.51
CA GLU A 140 -34.27 3.88 1.58
C GLU A 140 -35.47 4.55 2.26
N ALA A 141 -36.66 3.95 2.18
CA ALA A 141 -37.87 4.46 2.85
C ALA A 141 -37.94 4.10 4.35
N ALA A 142 -37.15 3.13 4.81
CA ALA A 142 -37.14 2.71 6.20
C ALA A 142 -36.42 3.74 7.09
N SER A 143 -36.76 3.78 8.39
CA SER A 143 -36.03 4.60 9.35
C SER A 143 -34.63 4.01 9.61
N ALA A 144 -33.68 4.86 10.02
CA ALA A 144 -32.34 4.41 10.40
C ALA A 144 -32.38 3.35 11.51
N GLU A 145 -33.32 3.43 12.46
CA GLU A 145 -33.50 2.41 13.49
C GLU A 145 -33.91 1.05 12.90
N GLN A 146 -34.78 1.06 11.87
CA GLN A 146 -35.21 -0.16 11.22
C GLN A 146 -34.10 -0.76 10.33
N GLN A 147 -33.36 0.08 9.61
CA GLN A 147 -32.17 -0.34 8.86
C GLN A 147 -31.15 -1.00 9.80
N GLY A 148 -30.84 -0.36 10.93
CA GLY A 148 -29.94 -0.92 11.95
C GLY A 148 -30.40 -2.29 12.46
N LYS A 149 -31.69 -2.45 12.77
CA LYS A 149 -32.24 -3.76 13.19
C LYS A 149 -32.06 -4.85 12.12
N TRP A 150 -32.26 -4.52 10.85
CA TRP A 150 -32.05 -5.46 9.76
C TRP A 150 -30.59 -5.86 9.61
N HIS A 151 -29.67 -4.88 9.68
CA HIS A 151 -28.23 -5.13 9.62
C HIS A 151 -27.73 -5.98 10.78
N ASP A 152 -28.10 -5.66 12.02
CA ASP A 152 -27.69 -6.42 13.20
C ASP A 152 -28.20 -7.88 13.13
N ALA A 153 -29.46 -8.05 12.73
CA ALA A 153 -30.06 -9.37 12.58
C ALA A 153 -29.39 -10.17 11.47
N TYR A 154 -29.10 -9.54 10.33
CA TYR A 154 -28.47 -10.19 9.18
C TYR A 154 -26.99 -10.51 9.45
N ALA A 155 -26.22 -9.58 10.03
CA ALA A 155 -24.84 -9.79 10.45
C ALA A 155 -24.72 -10.99 11.41
N LYS A 156 -25.64 -11.10 12.38
CA LYS A 156 -25.71 -12.27 13.26
C LYS A 156 -25.99 -13.57 12.50
N ALA A 157 -26.89 -13.54 11.52
CA ALA A 157 -27.22 -14.71 10.72
C ALA A 157 -26.09 -15.12 9.77
N LEU A 158 -25.27 -14.16 9.32
CA LEU A 158 -24.12 -14.40 8.45
C LEU A 158 -22.99 -15.19 9.12
N GLN A 159 -22.90 -15.16 10.45
CA GLN A 159 -21.93 -15.99 11.21
C GLN A 159 -22.11 -17.49 10.95
N ASP A 160 -23.34 -17.92 10.65
CA ASP A 160 -23.70 -19.31 10.33
C ASP A 160 -24.07 -19.49 8.85
N ALA A 161 -23.63 -18.57 7.98
CA ALA A 161 -23.97 -18.59 6.56
C ALA A 161 -23.45 -19.86 5.87
N LYS A 162 -24.21 -20.31 4.86
CA LYS A 162 -23.82 -21.41 3.99
C LYS A 162 -23.61 -20.91 2.58
N VAL A 163 -22.46 -21.28 2.02
CA VAL A 163 -22.12 -21.01 0.64
C VAL A 163 -22.46 -22.23 -0.22
N SER A 164 -23.28 -22.05 -1.25
CA SER A 164 -23.58 -23.08 -2.24
C SER A 164 -23.70 -22.47 -3.62
N ASN A 165 -23.00 -23.03 -4.62
CA ASN A 165 -22.99 -22.53 -6.00
C ASN A 165 -22.68 -21.02 -6.10
N GLY A 166 -21.75 -20.52 -5.27
CA GLY A 166 -21.39 -19.10 -5.23
C GLY A 166 -22.44 -18.19 -4.56
N GLN A 167 -23.54 -18.73 -4.03
CA GLN A 167 -24.56 -17.96 -3.32
C GLN A 167 -24.39 -18.10 -1.81
N VAL A 168 -24.62 -17.01 -1.09
CA VAL A 168 -24.67 -16.98 0.37
C VAL A 168 -26.11 -17.12 0.83
N THR A 169 -26.34 -18.07 1.72
CA THR A 169 -27.66 -18.33 2.31
C THR A 169 -27.55 -18.32 3.83
N VAL A 170 -28.54 -17.75 4.50
CA VAL A 170 -28.63 -17.71 5.97
C VAL A 170 -29.94 -18.34 6.44
N ALA A 171 -30.07 -18.58 7.73
CA ALA A 171 -31.34 -18.99 8.31
C ALA A 171 -32.42 -17.94 8.06
N SER A 172 -33.70 -18.34 8.06
CA SER A 172 -34.80 -17.39 7.92
C SER A 172 -34.85 -16.43 9.11
N GLY A 173 -35.08 -15.16 8.85
CA GLY A 173 -35.26 -14.13 9.86
C GLY A 173 -35.78 -12.83 9.25
N ASP A 174 -35.99 -11.82 10.10
CA ASP A 174 -36.45 -10.50 9.67
C ASP A 174 -35.25 -9.60 9.37
N TYR A 175 -34.88 -9.56 8.10
CA TYR A 175 -33.74 -8.79 7.57
C TYR A 175 -34.20 -7.72 6.58
N GLY A 176 -35.51 -7.55 6.41
CA GLY A 176 -36.09 -6.66 5.40
C GLY A 176 -35.55 -6.94 3.99
N PRO A 177 -35.20 -5.89 3.21
CA PRO A 177 -34.69 -6.04 1.85
C PRO A 177 -33.18 -6.37 1.77
N VAL A 178 -32.45 -6.38 2.89
CA VAL A 178 -30.98 -6.50 2.91
C VAL A 178 -30.46 -7.76 2.20
N PRO A 179 -31.01 -8.98 2.43
CA PRO A 179 -30.50 -10.18 1.76
C PRO A 179 -30.64 -10.13 0.23
N GLU A 180 -31.71 -9.53 -0.28
CA GLU A 180 -31.93 -9.37 -1.73
C GLU A 180 -30.89 -8.43 -2.33
N MET A 181 -30.65 -7.28 -1.68
CA MET A 181 -29.62 -6.32 -2.10
C MET A 181 -28.23 -6.95 -2.10
N MET A 182 -27.89 -7.67 -1.03
CA MET A 182 -26.59 -8.35 -0.89
C MET A 182 -26.41 -9.47 -1.92
N SER A 183 -27.45 -10.26 -2.17
CA SER A 183 -27.41 -11.32 -3.20
C SER A 183 -27.16 -10.75 -4.59
N ARG A 184 -27.80 -9.62 -4.93
CA ARG A 184 -27.57 -8.95 -6.22
C ARG A 184 -26.20 -8.31 -6.30
N LEU A 185 -25.71 -7.68 -5.23
CA LEU A 185 -24.37 -7.11 -5.21
C LEU A 185 -23.31 -8.20 -5.39
N LEU A 186 -23.48 -9.36 -4.73
CA LEU A 186 -22.60 -10.52 -4.89
C LEU A 186 -22.57 -11.03 -6.34
N GLN A 187 -23.72 -11.07 -7.03
CA GLN A 187 -23.76 -11.45 -8.45
C GLN A 187 -23.01 -10.44 -9.33
N LEU A 188 -23.13 -9.14 -9.05
CA LEU A 188 -22.36 -8.10 -9.76
C LEU A 188 -20.85 -8.23 -9.49
N ALA A 189 -20.48 -8.56 -8.26
CA ALA A 189 -19.10 -8.81 -7.90
C ALA A 189 -18.54 -10.02 -8.66
N GLN A 190 -19.22 -11.16 -8.64
CA GLN A 190 -18.78 -12.40 -9.28
C GLN A 190 -18.67 -12.32 -10.80
N THR A 191 -19.44 -11.43 -11.43
CA THR A 191 -19.35 -11.15 -12.87
C THR A 191 -18.24 -10.14 -13.23
N GLY A 192 -17.60 -9.50 -12.24
CA GLY A 192 -16.64 -8.41 -12.43
C GLY A 192 -17.28 -7.06 -12.77
N ALA A 193 -18.62 -6.98 -12.78
CA ALA A 193 -19.33 -5.73 -13.02
C ALA A 193 -19.06 -4.72 -11.89
N LEU A 194 -18.97 -5.18 -10.64
CA LEU A 194 -18.74 -4.29 -9.49
C LEU A 194 -17.37 -3.62 -9.53
N ASP A 195 -16.31 -4.31 -9.99
CA ASP A 195 -14.99 -3.71 -10.20
C ASP A 195 -15.08 -2.48 -11.14
N GLY A 196 -15.84 -2.61 -12.23
CA GLY A 196 -16.08 -1.51 -13.17
C GLY A 196 -16.96 -0.40 -12.60
N LEU A 197 -18.01 -0.75 -11.85
CA LEU A 197 -18.94 0.22 -11.26
C LEU A 197 -18.26 1.11 -10.20
N LEU A 198 -17.37 0.55 -9.37
CA LEU A 198 -16.62 1.32 -8.37
C LEU A 198 -15.51 2.19 -8.98
N LEU A 199 -15.07 1.86 -10.19
CA LEU A 199 -14.12 2.64 -10.97
C LEU A 199 -14.77 3.66 -11.90
N SER A 200 -16.11 3.67 -11.99
CA SER A 200 -16.81 4.62 -12.86
C SER A 200 -16.46 6.06 -12.47
N SER A 201 -15.94 6.82 -13.43
CA SER A 201 -15.58 8.22 -13.26
C SER A 201 -15.87 9.01 -14.53
N ASN A 202 -15.88 10.34 -14.39
CA ASN A 202 -16.10 11.26 -15.52
C ASN A 202 -14.84 11.48 -16.37
N HIS A 203 -13.78 10.68 -16.18
CA HIS A 203 -12.51 10.81 -16.89
C HIS A 203 -12.28 9.64 -17.85
N PHE A 204 -11.61 9.93 -18.98
CA PHE A 204 -11.32 8.90 -19.99
C PHE A 204 -10.31 7.85 -19.51
N TYR A 205 -9.32 8.28 -18.70
CA TYR A 205 -8.40 7.40 -18.01
C TYR A 205 -8.75 7.39 -16.53
N GLN A 206 -8.97 6.20 -15.99
CA GLN A 206 -9.20 6.01 -14.57
C GLN A 206 -7.90 5.52 -13.91
N THR A 207 -7.42 6.27 -12.93
CA THR A 207 -6.25 5.95 -12.10
C THR A 207 -6.55 6.00 -10.60
N ASP A 208 -7.78 6.38 -10.23
CA ASP A 208 -8.25 6.40 -8.86
C ASP A 208 -8.91 5.05 -8.52
N TYR A 209 -8.20 4.25 -7.73
CA TYR A 209 -8.65 2.96 -7.21
C TYR A 209 -9.07 3.04 -5.75
N THR A 210 -9.28 4.25 -5.20
CA THR A 210 -9.60 4.46 -3.78
C THR A 210 -10.80 3.64 -3.35
N LYS A 211 -11.92 3.71 -4.09
CA LYS A 211 -13.16 2.99 -3.76
C LYS A 211 -13.00 1.47 -3.73
N PRO A 212 -12.53 0.79 -4.80
CA PRO A 212 -12.37 -0.66 -4.75
C PRO A 212 -11.32 -1.12 -3.74
N LEU A 213 -10.24 -0.35 -3.52
CA LEU A 213 -9.22 -0.70 -2.52
C LEU A 213 -9.76 -0.60 -1.08
N LEU A 214 -10.50 0.46 -0.75
CA LEU A 214 -11.11 0.60 0.57
C LEU A 214 -12.14 -0.51 0.82
N PHE A 215 -12.98 -0.80 -0.18
CA PHE A 215 -13.99 -1.85 -0.03
C PHE A 215 -13.37 -3.24 0.17
N MET A 216 -12.29 -3.57 -0.55
CA MET A 216 -11.56 -4.83 -0.33
C MET A 216 -10.78 -4.86 0.99
N ASN A 217 -10.29 -3.70 1.45
CA ASN A 217 -9.54 -3.58 2.70
C ASN A 217 -10.42 -3.84 3.93
N ASP A 218 -11.71 -3.53 3.84
CA ASP A 218 -12.66 -3.73 4.93
C ASP A 218 -13.12 -5.20 5.06
N GLY A 219 -12.76 -6.05 4.09
CA GLY A 219 -12.96 -7.50 4.14
C GLY A 219 -11.77 -8.28 4.70
N GLY A 220 -12.00 -9.54 5.08
CA GLY A 220 -10.97 -10.44 5.59
C GLY A 220 -10.07 -11.01 4.50
N TYR A 221 -10.56 -11.11 3.25
CA TYR A 221 -9.84 -11.77 2.16
C TYR A 221 -8.49 -11.14 1.83
N LEU A 222 -8.43 -9.81 1.65
CA LEU A 222 -7.18 -9.13 1.31
C LEU A 222 -6.14 -9.23 2.43
N ALA A 223 -6.58 -9.07 3.69
CA ALA A 223 -5.74 -9.24 4.86
C ALA A 223 -5.23 -10.68 5.00
N GLY A 224 -6.06 -11.68 4.70
CA GLY A 224 -5.68 -13.09 4.66
C GLY A 224 -4.59 -13.38 3.63
N LEU A 225 -4.75 -12.86 2.40
CA LEU A 225 -3.71 -12.96 1.37
C LEU A 225 -2.39 -12.32 1.80
N ALA A 226 -2.46 -11.13 2.40
CA ALA A 226 -1.27 -10.46 2.92
C ALA A 226 -0.58 -11.28 4.03
N GLN A 227 -1.35 -11.92 4.91
CA GLN A 227 -0.83 -12.80 5.96
C GLN A 227 -0.12 -14.04 5.39
N ASP A 228 -0.72 -14.68 4.39
CA ASP A 228 -0.16 -15.85 3.70
C ASP A 228 1.13 -15.51 2.95
N GLN A 229 1.24 -14.28 2.44
CA GLN A 229 2.41 -13.78 1.71
C GLN A 229 3.46 -13.10 2.60
N HIS A 230 3.28 -13.13 3.92
CA HIS A 230 4.17 -12.47 4.89
C HIS A 230 4.26 -10.94 4.73
N LEU A 231 3.17 -10.31 4.30
CA LEU A 231 3.09 -8.88 4.02
C LEU A 231 2.43 -8.07 5.15
N THR A 232 2.14 -8.66 6.31
CA THR A 232 1.58 -7.90 7.43
C THR A 232 2.64 -7.06 8.16
N GLY A 233 2.19 -6.03 8.88
CA GLY A 233 3.08 -5.13 9.62
C GLY A 233 4.00 -5.85 10.63
N THR A 234 3.50 -6.88 11.31
CA THR A 234 4.29 -7.68 12.28
C THR A 234 5.34 -8.56 11.60
N GLN A 235 5.14 -8.90 10.32
CA GLN A 235 6.07 -9.67 9.50
C GLN A 235 7.08 -8.80 8.75
N TRP A 236 7.15 -7.50 9.09
CA TRP A 236 7.93 -6.51 8.36
C TRP A 236 7.47 -6.37 6.90
N GLY A 237 6.17 -6.56 6.65
CA GLY A 237 5.60 -6.65 5.32
C GLY A 237 5.90 -5.49 4.38
N MET A 238 6.05 -4.26 4.88
CA MET A 238 6.50 -3.12 4.06
C MET A 238 7.88 -3.33 3.40
N MET A 239 8.73 -4.17 3.97
CA MET A 239 10.02 -4.56 3.38
C MET A 239 9.96 -5.81 2.53
N ASN A 240 8.88 -6.59 2.66
CA ASN A 240 8.73 -7.85 1.95
C ASN A 240 8.08 -7.58 0.59
N GLU A 241 8.30 -8.53 -0.31
CA GLU A 241 7.57 -8.67 -1.56
C GLU A 241 7.08 -10.12 -1.61
N THR A 242 6.11 -10.39 -2.47
CA THR A 242 5.74 -11.77 -2.77
C THR A 242 6.97 -12.58 -3.24
N GLY A 243 7.10 -13.81 -2.74
CA GLY A 243 8.21 -14.71 -3.09
C GLY A 243 9.57 -14.34 -2.48
N LEU A 244 10.64 -14.48 -3.26
CA LEU A 244 12.03 -14.37 -2.80
C LEU A 244 12.73 -13.06 -3.22
N TYR A 245 11.95 -12.08 -3.71
CA TYR A 245 12.46 -10.79 -4.13
C TYR A 245 12.65 -9.86 -2.91
N PRO A 246 13.77 -9.11 -2.81
CA PRO A 246 13.87 -8.08 -1.78
C PRO A 246 12.84 -6.99 -2.08
N GLY A 247 11.87 -6.79 -1.17
CA GLY A 247 10.87 -5.74 -1.31
C GLY A 247 11.45 -4.34 -1.08
N GLN A 248 10.67 -3.43 -0.50
CA GLN A 248 11.07 -2.03 -0.31
C GLN A 248 12.06 -1.88 0.86
N THR A 249 13.25 -2.46 0.72
CA THR A 249 14.26 -2.55 1.78
C THR A 249 14.68 -1.20 2.36
N TRP A 250 14.54 -0.10 1.63
CA TRP A 250 14.81 1.25 2.14
C TRP A 250 13.83 1.71 3.23
N LEU A 251 12.64 1.11 3.33
CA LEU A 251 11.66 1.40 4.38
C LEU A 251 12.00 0.76 5.74
N TRP A 252 13.05 -0.05 5.83
CA TRP A 252 13.46 -0.71 7.07
C TRP A 252 13.65 0.24 8.26
N LEU A 253 14.10 1.47 8.00
CA LEU A 253 14.24 2.49 9.04
C LEU A 253 12.90 2.91 9.65
N TYR A 254 11.81 2.86 8.88
CA TYR A 254 10.46 3.11 9.38
C TYR A 254 9.89 1.87 10.05
N THR A 255 9.92 0.73 9.34
CA THR A 255 9.38 -0.55 9.82
C THR A 255 9.96 -0.98 11.16
N LEU A 256 11.26 -0.76 11.38
CA LEU A 256 11.94 -1.06 12.63
C LEU A 256 11.19 -0.47 13.83
N TRP A 257 10.81 0.82 13.76
CA TRP A 257 10.21 1.51 14.90
C TRP A 257 8.88 0.89 15.31
N TYR A 258 8.04 0.44 14.35
CA TYR A 258 6.79 -0.24 14.66
C TYR A 258 6.95 -1.52 15.50
N GLN A 259 8.14 -2.11 15.54
CA GLN A 259 8.42 -3.35 16.28
C GLN A 259 8.94 -3.12 17.69
N VAL A 260 9.34 -1.89 18.04
CA VAL A 260 10.02 -1.58 19.30
C VAL A 260 9.16 -0.70 20.20
N PRO A 261 9.07 -0.98 21.52
CA PRO A 261 8.47 -0.05 22.46
C PRO A 261 9.15 1.33 22.42
N PRO A 262 8.39 2.44 22.56
CA PRO A 262 6.95 2.53 22.86
C PRO A 262 6.03 2.57 21.62
N PHE A 263 6.55 2.37 20.41
CA PHE A 263 5.79 2.53 19.17
C PHE A 263 4.96 1.30 18.81
N ASN A 264 5.27 0.14 19.39
CA ASN A 264 4.54 -1.08 19.11
C ASN A 264 3.12 -1.04 19.71
N GLY A 265 2.11 -1.16 18.85
CA GLY A 265 0.71 -1.32 19.27
C GLY A 265 0.01 -0.05 19.79
N VAL A 266 0.57 1.14 19.52
CA VAL A 266 -0.13 2.41 19.79
C VAL A 266 -0.95 2.84 18.58
N SER A 267 -2.15 3.38 18.79
CA SER A 267 -3.09 3.74 17.70
C SER A 267 -2.58 4.87 16.80
N ASN A 268 -1.67 5.70 17.30
CA ASN A 268 -1.03 6.79 16.58
C ASN A 268 0.42 6.50 16.16
N ALA A 269 0.76 5.21 15.98
CA ALA A 269 2.13 4.77 15.68
C ALA A 269 2.71 5.47 14.45
N ASP A 270 1.92 5.64 13.39
CA ASP A 270 2.38 6.25 12.15
C ASP A 270 2.91 7.67 12.37
N LEU A 271 2.15 8.50 13.09
CA LEU A 271 2.56 9.87 13.41
C LEU A 271 3.81 9.90 14.30
N LEU A 272 3.90 9.00 15.28
CA LEU A 272 5.06 8.90 16.16
C LEU A 272 6.33 8.48 15.40
N VAL A 273 6.22 7.50 14.50
CA VAL A 273 7.35 7.02 13.68
C VAL A 273 7.79 8.10 12.70
N VAL A 274 6.87 8.79 12.03
CA VAL A 274 7.20 9.92 11.14
C VAL A 274 7.94 11.02 11.91
N LEU A 275 7.45 11.42 13.09
CA LEU A 275 8.12 12.42 13.92
C LEU A 275 9.51 11.97 14.35
N MET A 276 9.67 10.70 14.76
CA MET A 276 10.98 10.14 15.08
C MET A 276 11.94 10.22 13.89
N MET A 277 11.47 9.83 12.69
CA MET A 277 12.29 9.88 11.47
C MET A 277 12.67 11.31 11.08
N VAL A 278 11.79 12.29 11.27
CA VAL A 278 12.12 13.71 11.09
C VAL A 278 13.23 14.12 12.05
N ILE A 279 13.13 13.77 13.35
CA ILE A 279 14.15 14.09 14.35
C ILE A 279 15.49 13.45 13.98
N LEU A 280 15.51 12.16 13.65
CA LEU A 280 16.74 11.44 13.27
C LEU A 280 17.37 12.04 12.01
N THR A 281 16.56 12.43 11.04
CA THR A 281 17.03 13.09 9.81
C THR A 281 17.64 14.46 10.12
N LEU A 282 17.01 15.25 10.99
CA LEU A 282 17.56 16.54 11.44
C LEU A 282 18.87 16.34 12.19
N LEU A 283 18.96 15.36 13.09
CA LEU A 283 20.21 15.03 13.79
C LEU A 283 21.32 14.64 12.82
N LEU A 284 21.02 13.78 11.83
CA LEU A 284 21.96 13.39 10.79
C LEU A 284 22.43 14.59 9.95
N MET A 285 21.51 15.47 9.58
CA MET A 285 21.81 16.71 8.86
C MET A 285 22.75 17.63 9.65
N LEU A 286 22.65 17.64 10.99
CA LEU A 286 23.49 18.44 11.87
C LEU A 286 24.86 17.80 12.19
N VAL A 287 25.08 16.51 11.86
CA VAL A 287 26.35 15.80 12.13
C VAL A 287 27.59 16.56 11.64
N PRO A 288 27.64 17.17 10.43
CA PRO A 288 28.80 17.92 9.97
C PRO A 288 29.16 19.14 10.84
N LEU A 289 28.19 19.65 11.63
CA LEU A 289 28.36 20.81 12.50
C LEU A 289 28.83 20.45 13.91
N ILE A 290 28.76 19.17 14.31
CA ILE A 290 29.10 18.73 15.66
C ILE A 290 30.60 18.38 15.72
N PRO A 291 31.43 19.13 16.49
CA PRO A 291 32.83 18.79 16.69
C PRO A 291 32.99 17.38 17.29
N GLY A 292 33.98 16.62 16.84
CA GLY A 292 34.13 15.20 17.21
C GLY A 292 33.42 14.26 16.23
N LEU A 293 32.09 14.35 16.09
CA LEU A 293 31.34 13.52 15.14
C LEU A 293 31.75 13.79 13.69
N ARG A 294 31.88 15.07 13.30
CA ARG A 294 32.37 15.45 11.96
C ARG A 294 33.78 14.93 11.66
N ASP A 295 34.57 14.66 12.71
CA ASP A 295 35.98 14.28 12.61
C ASP A 295 36.17 12.74 12.62
N ILE A 296 35.10 11.96 12.86
CA ILE A 296 35.13 10.48 12.82
C ILE A 296 35.78 9.95 11.53
N PRO A 297 35.47 10.45 10.32
CA PRO A 297 36.13 9.96 9.10
C PRO A 297 37.65 10.15 9.13
N ARG A 298 38.18 11.12 9.90
CA ARG A 298 39.63 11.33 10.06
C ARG A 298 40.25 10.33 11.05
N TRP A 299 39.51 9.93 12.09
CA TRP A 299 39.94 8.96 13.09
C TRP A 299 39.86 7.51 12.58
N ILE A 300 38.82 7.20 11.81
CA ILE A 300 38.61 5.90 11.17
C ILE A 300 38.70 6.10 9.66
N PRO A 301 39.92 6.15 9.08
CA PRO A 301 40.14 6.60 7.72
C PRO A 301 39.83 5.50 6.69
N ILE A 302 38.59 5.01 6.64
CA ILE A 302 38.12 4.07 5.61
C ILE A 302 38.40 4.63 4.20
N TYR A 303 38.36 5.96 4.06
CA TYR A 303 38.74 6.64 2.83
C TYR A 303 40.17 6.30 2.36
N ARG A 304 41.12 5.99 3.26
CA ARG A 304 42.48 5.57 2.87
C ARG A 304 42.50 4.15 2.30
N VAL A 305 41.54 3.30 2.66
CA VAL A 305 41.39 1.96 2.07
C VAL A 305 40.79 2.08 0.67
N ILE A 306 39.71 2.85 0.53
CA ILE A 306 39.04 3.10 -0.76
C ILE A 306 40.00 3.77 -1.74
N TRP A 307 40.71 4.81 -1.29
CA TRP A 307 41.63 5.60 -2.10
C TRP A 307 43.10 5.19 -1.90
N ARG A 308 43.35 3.93 -1.56
CA ARG A 308 44.70 3.44 -1.21
C ARG A 308 45.74 3.75 -2.28
N GLY A 309 45.39 3.63 -3.56
CA GLY A 309 46.28 3.96 -4.67
C GLY A 309 46.69 5.43 -4.70
N TYR A 310 45.74 6.34 -4.51
CA TYR A 310 45.97 7.78 -4.46
C TYR A 310 46.86 8.20 -3.28
N TYR A 311 46.61 7.63 -2.09
CA TYR A 311 47.44 7.92 -0.92
C TYR A 311 48.83 7.29 -1.01
N ALA A 312 48.96 6.12 -1.63
CA ALA A 312 50.25 5.47 -1.86
C ALA A 312 51.11 6.17 -2.92
N SER A 313 50.51 6.82 -3.92
CA SER A 313 51.25 7.63 -4.90
C SER A 313 51.70 8.97 -4.32
N ARG A 314 50.93 9.57 -3.41
CA ARG A 314 51.30 10.82 -2.73
C ARG A 314 52.41 10.65 -1.69
N SER A 315 52.46 9.53 -0.97
CA SER A 315 53.56 9.26 -0.02
C SER A 315 54.91 8.93 -0.68
N ARG A 316 54.92 8.70 -1.99
CA ARG A 316 56.13 8.38 -2.79
C ARG A 316 56.74 9.57 -3.52
N LYS A 317 56.14 10.77 -3.44
CA LYS A 317 56.78 12.01 -3.91
C LYS A 317 57.45 12.69 -2.71
N PRO A 318 58.79 12.87 -2.71
CA PRO A 318 59.47 13.71 -1.72
C PRO A 318 59.06 15.18 -1.83
#